data_AF-A0A972NED4-F1
#
_entry.id   AF-A0A972NED4-F1
#
_cell.length_a   1.000
_cell.length_b   1.000
_cell.length_c   1.000
_cell.angle_alpha   90.00
_cell.angle_beta   90.00
_cell.angle_gamma   90.00
#
_symmetry.space_group_name_H-M   'P 1'
#
loop_
_entity.id
_entity.type
_entity.pdbx_description
1 polymer ?
#
loop_
_entity_poly.entity_id
_entity_poly.type
_entity_poly.pdbx_seq_one_letter_code
_entity_poly.pdbx_strand_id
1 'polypeptide(L)'
;MTGDQIRDAFLKFFESKGHTIVPSSSLVPGGDQTLLFTNAGMVQFKDVFLGLDKRPYTRATTVQRCMRVSGKHNDLENVGPSPRHHTFFEMLGN
;
A
#
# COMPACT_ATOMS: atom_id res chain seq x y z
N MET A 1 -7.29 -21.11 0.61
CA MET A 1 -6.42 -20.24 -0.19
C MET A 1 -5.27 -19.78 0.69
N THR A 2 -4.04 -19.78 0.20
CA THR A 2 -2.87 -19.20 0.89
C THR A 2 -2.87 -17.67 0.78
N GLY A 3 -2.05 -16.98 1.58
CA GLY A 3 -1.88 -15.52 1.46
C GLY A 3 -1.46 -15.09 0.05
N ASP A 4 -0.57 -15.87 -0.57
CA ASP A 4 -0.13 -15.63 -1.95
C ASP A 4 -1.25 -15.80 -2.96
N GLN A 5 -2.11 -16.80 -2.78
CA GLN A 5 -3.28 -17.00 -3.65
C GLN A 5 -4.30 -15.86 -3.50
N ILE A 6 -4.49 -15.31 -2.29
CA ILE A 6 -5.38 -14.17 -2.07
C ILE A 6 -4.81 -12.91 -2.72
N ARG A 7 -3.49 -12.68 -2.60
CA ARG A 7 -2.78 -11.57 -3.24
C ARG A 7 -2.98 -11.59 -4.75
N ASP A 8 -2.72 -12.73 -5.37
CA ASP A 8 -2.85 -12.92 -6.81
C ASP A 8 -4.31 -12.79 -7.28
N ALA A 9 -5.25 -13.38 -6.55
CA ALA A 9 -6.67 -13.25 -6.86
C ALA A 9 -7.18 -11.81 -6.81
N PHE A 10 -6.75 -11.01 -5.83
CA PHE A 10 -7.12 -9.60 -5.71
C PHE A 10 -6.61 -8.77 -6.90
N LEU A 11 -5.32 -8.91 -7.23
CA LEU A 11 -4.71 -8.18 -8.35
C LEU A 11 -5.38 -8.55 -9.68
N LYS A 12 -5.56 -9.85 -9.95
CA LYS A 12 -6.21 -10.35 -11.17
C LYS A 12 -7.67 -9.91 -11.26
N PHE A 13 -8.38 -9.85 -10.13
CA PHE A 13 -9.74 -9.34 -10.12
C PHE A 13 -9.80 -7.90 -10.62
N PHE A 14 -8.96 -7.00 -10.11
CA PHE A 14 -8.97 -5.59 -10.54
C PHE A 14 -8.36 -5.36 -11.91
N GLU A 15 -7.37 -6.16 -12.30
CA GLU A 15 -6.86 -6.21 -13.67
C GLU A 15 -8.00 -6.56 -14.66
N SER A 16 -8.85 -7.55 -14.34
CA SER A 16 -10.03 -7.88 -15.15
C SER A 16 -11.05 -6.73 -15.25
N LYS A 17 -10.97 -5.74 -14.36
CA LYS A 17 -11.78 -4.52 -14.35
C LYS A 17 -11.06 -3.30 -14.95
N GLY A 18 -9.94 -3.53 -15.64
CA GLY A 18 -9.16 -2.50 -16.33
C GLY A 18 -8.23 -1.68 -15.44
N HIS A 19 -7.86 -2.17 -14.25
CA HIS A 19 -6.83 -1.54 -13.43
C HIS A 19 -5.45 -2.00 -13.89
N THR A 20 -4.47 -1.10 -13.91
CA THR A 20 -3.07 -1.47 -14.13
C THR A 20 -2.48 -2.04 -12.84
N ILE A 21 -1.89 -3.24 -12.88
CA ILE A 21 -1.15 -3.76 -11.74
C ILE A 21 0.14 -2.94 -11.59
N VAL A 22 0.30 -2.25 -10.46
CA VAL A 22 1.49 -1.47 -10.14
C VAL A 22 2.26 -2.15 -9.00
N PRO A 23 3.59 -2.32 -9.11
CA PRO A 23 4.39 -2.91 -8.04
C PRO A 23 4.29 -2.14 -6.72
N SER A 24 4.48 -2.85 -5.60
CA SER A 24 4.70 -2.22 -4.29
C SER A 24 5.88 -1.26 -4.36
N SER A 25 5.67 -0.02 -3.93
CA SER A 25 6.75 0.93 -3.71
C SER A 25 7.62 0.54 -2.51
N SER A 26 8.76 1.22 -2.36
CA SER A 26 9.67 1.06 -1.23
C SER A 26 8.98 1.34 0.11
N LEU A 27 9.45 0.72 1.19
CA LEU A 27 9.07 1.08 2.55
C LEU A 27 9.59 2.46 2.95
N VAL A 28 10.72 2.89 2.39
CA VAL A 28 11.27 4.23 2.61
C VAL A 28 10.80 5.13 1.45
N PRO A 29 9.94 6.13 1.72
CA PRO A 29 9.43 7.01 0.69
C PRO A 29 10.54 7.94 0.18
N GLY A 30 10.88 7.85 -1.11
CA GLY A 30 12.01 8.58 -1.69
C GLY A 30 11.80 10.09 -1.87
N GLY A 31 10.58 10.61 -1.68
CA GLY A 31 10.23 12.01 -1.97
C GLY A 31 9.40 12.75 -0.92
N ASP A 32 8.94 12.08 0.14
CA ASP A 32 8.15 12.70 1.20
C ASP A 32 8.88 12.63 2.54
N GLN A 33 9.54 13.73 2.92
CA GLN A 33 10.31 13.82 4.16
C GLN A 33 9.43 13.84 5.43
N THR A 34 8.10 13.95 5.29
CA THR A 34 7.17 13.92 6.43
C THR A 34 6.75 12.50 6.81
N LEU A 35 7.00 11.52 5.94
CA LEU A 35 6.71 10.11 6.16
C LEU A 35 7.99 9.33 6.44
N LEU A 36 8.07 8.71 7.61
CA LEU A 36 9.17 7.81 7.96
C LEU A 36 9.12 6.50 7.15
N PHE A 37 7.91 5.94 7.00
CA PHE A 37 7.69 4.72 6.21
C PHE A 37 6.38 4.80 5.42
N THR A 38 6.34 4.07 4.31
CA THR A 38 5.11 3.83 3.56
C THR A 38 4.11 3.06 4.42
N ASN A 39 3.04 3.73 4.85
CA ASN A 39 2.04 3.19 5.77
C ASN A 39 0.71 2.78 5.09
N ALA A 40 0.58 3.08 3.80
CA ALA A 40 -0.61 2.79 2.99
C ALA A 40 -0.26 2.65 1.49
N GLY A 41 -1.11 1.97 0.73
CA GLY A 41 -0.97 1.81 -0.73
C GLY A 41 -1.01 3.11 -1.53
N MET A 42 -1.72 4.12 -1.03
CA MET A 42 -1.91 5.39 -1.73
C MET A 42 -0.67 6.29 -1.78
N VAL A 43 0.34 6.04 -0.92
CA VAL A 43 1.49 6.95 -0.76
C VAL A 43 2.24 7.17 -2.09
N GLN A 44 2.46 6.12 -2.89
CA GLN A 44 3.12 6.22 -4.20
C GLN A 44 2.28 6.91 -5.29
N PHE A 45 1.01 7.20 -5.00
CA PHE A 45 0.06 7.87 -5.88
C PHE A 45 -0.33 9.26 -5.36
N LYS A 46 0.26 9.73 -4.26
CA LYS A 46 -0.06 11.02 -3.63
C LYS A 46 -0.04 12.17 -4.64
N ASP A 47 1.03 12.28 -5.42
CA ASP A 47 1.17 13.35 -6.41
C ASP A 47 0.22 13.19 -7.60
N VAL A 48 -0.17 11.96 -7.93
CA VAL A 48 -1.20 11.68 -8.94
C VAL A 48 -2.57 12.16 -8.45
N PHE A 49 -2.91 11.90 -7.18
CA PHE A 49 -4.16 12.40 -6.57
C PHE A 49 -4.18 13.93 -6.44
N LEU A 50 -3.02 14.56 -6.25
CA LEU A 50 -2.88 16.02 -6.23
C LEU A 50 -2.81 16.65 -7.63
N GLY A 51 -2.76 15.84 -8.69
CA GLY A 51 -2.64 16.32 -10.08
C GLY A 51 -1.25 16.84 -10.46
N LEU A 52 -0.24 16.58 -9.62
CA LEU A 52 1.16 16.98 -9.81
C LEU A 52 1.95 15.97 -10.65
N ASP A 53 1.49 14.71 -10.69
CA ASP A 53 2.04 13.65 -11.52
C ASP A 53 0.94 13.07 -12.43
N LYS A 54 1.31 12.63 -13.64
CA LYS A 54 0.42 12.01 -14.61
C LYS A 54 0.94 10.64 -14.99
N ARG A 55 0.09 9.63 -14.84
CA ARG A 55 0.38 8.25 -15.23
C ARG A 55 -0.30 7.93 -16.58
N PRO A 56 0.22 6.96 -17.35
CA PRO A 56 -0.41 6.50 -18.58
C PRO A 56 -1.68 5.67 -18.34
N TYR A 57 -2.16 5.58 -17.10
CA TYR A 57 -3.34 4.86 -16.67
C TYR A 57 -4.18 5.72 -15.71
N THR A 58 -5.49 5.49 -15.70
CA THR A 58 -6.44 6.17 -14.81
C THR A 58 -6.95 5.29 -13.67
N ARG A 59 -6.57 4.01 -13.69
CA ARG A 59 -6.94 2.99 -12.69
C ARG A 59 -5.72 2.12 -12.39
N ALA A 60 -5.44 1.89 -11.11
CA ALA A 60 -4.30 1.10 -10.68
C ALA A 60 -4.69 0.17 -9.53
N THR A 61 -4.07 -1.00 -9.43
CA THR A 61 -4.23 -1.91 -8.29
C THR A 61 -2.87 -2.37 -7.80
N THR A 62 -2.71 -2.49 -6.48
CA THR A 62 -1.44 -2.82 -5.84
C THR A 62 -1.63 -3.71 -4.63
N VAL A 63 -0.54 -4.38 -4.26
CA VAL A 63 -0.36 -4.97 -2.93
C VAL A 63 0.85 -4.28 -2.34
N GLN A 64 0.61 -3.26 -1.52
CA GLN A 64 1.68 -2.45 -0.95
C GLN A 64 2.16 -3.05 0.36
N ARG A 65 3.47 -3.24 0.49
CA ARG A 65 4.11 -3.50 1.78
C ARG A 65 4.08 -2.22 2.62
N CYS A 66 3.48 -2.29 3.79
CA CYS A 66 3.24 -1.17 4.67
C CYS A 66 3.94 -1.37 6.02
N MET A 67 4.38 -0.26 6.61
CA MET A 67 4.91 -0.23 7.97
C MET A 67 4.26 0.86 8.81
N ARG A 68 3.77 0.52 10.00
CA ARG A 68 3.07 1.42 10.95
C ARG A 68 3.71 1.36 12.33
N VAL A 69 4.80 2.11 12.48
CA VAL A 69 5.62 2.14 13.70
C VAL A 69 5.90 3.56 14.22
N SER A 70 5.31 4.58 13.58
CA SER A 70 5.66 5.98 13.86
C SER A 70 4.61 6.96 13.36
N GLY A 71 4.58 8.14 13.95
CA GLY A 71 3.67 9.22 13.55
C GLY A 71 2.21 8.89 13.87
N LYS A 72 1.28 9.45 13.08
CA LYS A 72 -0.18 9.30 13.30
C LYS A 72 -0.68 7.86 13.17
N HIS A 73 0.05 7.01 12.45
CA HIS A 73 -0.30 5.61 12.24
C HIS A 73 0.81 4.73 12.86
N ASN A 74 0.71 4.52 14.16
CA ASN A 74 1.65 3.73 14.95
C ASN A 74 0.91 2.60 15.67
N ASP A 75 1.20 1.37 15.26
CA ASP A 75 0.58 0.16 15.82
C ASP A 75 1.52 -0.58 16.77
N LEU A 76 2.72 -0.04 17.07
CA LEU A 76 3.79 -0.74 17.79
C LEU A 76 3.33 -1.29 19.16
N GLU A 77 2.62 -0.50 19.94
CA GLU A 77 2.13 -0.91 21.28
C GLU A 77 0.93 -1.87 21.20
N ASN A 78 0.24 -1.93 20.05
CA ASN A 78 -0.90 -2.81 19.82
C ASN A 78 -0.47 -4.21 19.36
N VAL A 79 0.76 -4.37 18.87
CA VAL A 79 1.30 -5.66 18.42
C VAL A 79 1.60 -6.56 19.62
N GLY A 80 0.99 -7.74 19.65
CA GLY A 80 1.05 -8.67 20.78
C GLY A 80 -0.25 -8.67 21.57
N PRO A 81 -0.67 -7.54 22.18
CA PRO A 81 -1.96 -7.45 22.86
C PRO A 81 -3.16 -7.68 21.94
N SER A 82 -3.08 -7.26 20.67
CA SER A 82 -4.18 -7.40 19.72
C SER A 82 -3.89 -8.47 18.66
N PRO A 83 -4.87 -9.34 18.33
CA PRO A 83 -4.70 -10.35 17.29
C PRO A 83 -4.76 -9.80 15.85
N ARG A 84 -4.92 -8.48 15.68
CA ARG A 84 -5.14 -7.84 14.38
C ARG A 84 -4.10 -6.78 14.02
N HIS A 85 -3.22 -6.43 14.95
CA HIS A 85 -2.25 -5.36 14.73
C HIS A 85 -0.89 -5.95 14.37
N HIS A 86 -0.29 -5.36 13.34
CA HIS A 86 1.04 -5.70 12.86
C HIS A 86 1.81 -4.41 12.60
N THR A 87 3.13 -4.44 12.83
CA THR A 87 4.01 -3.34 12.43
C THR A 87 4.23 -3.35 10.92
N PHE A 88 4.50 -4.52 10.35
CA PHE A 88 4.64 -4.77 8.92
C PHE A 88 3.49 -5.62 8.40
N PHE A 89 2.83 -5.18 7.34
CA PHE A 89 1.71 -5.88 6.72
C PHE A 89 1.58 -5.50 5.24
N GLU A 90 0.71 -6.19 4.51
CA GLU A 90 0.40 -5.85 3.12
C GLU A 90 -1.00 -5.26 3.01
N MET A 91 -1.12 -4.16 2.28
CA MET A 91 -2.36 -3.48 1.97
C MET A 91 -2.73 -3.71 0.50
N LEU A 92 -3.84 -4.40 0.28
CA LEU A 92 -4.43 -4.63 -1.03
C LEU A 92 -5.31 -3.42 -1.38
N GLY A 93 -5.08 -2.78 -2.53
CA GLY A 93 -5.81 -1.57 -2.94
C GLY A 93 -6.03 -1.45 -4.44
N ASN A 94 -7.05 -0.69 -4.83
CA ASN A 94 -7.43 -0.38 -6.22
C ASN A 94 -7.82 1.09 -6.38
#